data_AF-A0AAU0MNC0-F1
#
_entry.id   AF-A0AAU0MNC0-F1
#
_cell.length_a   1.000
_cell.length_b   1.000
_cell.length_c   1.000
_cell.angle_alpha   90.00
_cell.angle_beta   90.00
_cell.angle_gamma   90.00
#
_symmetry.space_group_name_H-M   'P 1'
#
loop_
_entity.id
_entity.type
_entity.pdbx_description
1 polymer ?
#
loop_
_entity_poly.entity_id
_entity_poly.type
_entity_poly.pdbx_seq_one_letter_code
_entity_poly.pdbx_strand_id
1 'polypeptide(L)'
;MRVLLASALAMGGLAACQPAEQEAPRVRLSVPAAPAITRPAEAEEEVVELSQAAQDKIMAIREVLARNSLTRLVRLANAEPAFVSNFAGESHRVQWDLLRRTGFDPLARLQDLLDGPYGTRQVGEETWYIWPDLAALDPELLRPERLSFRDRARLRELVGDEGLSKIAEGQGYPGVRTAIAEDGRWLYFVHESEDETQEPE
;
A
#
# COMPACT_ATOMS: atom_id res chain seq x y z
N MET A 1 45.89 83.92 -1.60
CA MET A 1 47.33 84.21 -1.73
C MET A 1 48.06 82.87 -1.81
N ARG A 2 48.56 82.48 -3.00
CA ARG A 2 49.97 82.14 -3.30
C ARG A 2 50.56 81.02 -2.40
N VAL A 3 51.17 79.93 -2.86
CA VAL A 3 51.86 79.60 -4.12
C VAL A 3 52.14 78.07 -4.18
N LEU A 4 52.20 77.59 -5.43
CA LEU A 4 52.74 76.36 -6.05
C LEU A 4 53.74 75.44 -5.29
N LEU A 5 53.72 74.14 -5.64
CA LEU A 5 54.76 73.33 -6.34
C LEU A 5 54.45 71.83 -6.11
N ALA A 6 54.05 71.00 -7.08
CA ALA A 6 54.76 70.46 -8.25
C ALA A 6 55.89 69.45 -7.94
N SER A 7 55.61 68.19 -8.32
CA SER A 7 56.52 67.17 -8.89
C SER A 7 57.40 66.29 -7.99
N ALA A 8 57.17 64.97 -8.06
CA ALA A 8 58.13 63.91 -8.48
C ALA A 8 57.73 62.56 -7.83
N LEU A 9 57.20 61.61 -8.60
CA LEU A 9 57.93 60.49 -9.23
C LEU A 9 58.40 59.41 -8.22
N ALA A 10 57.69 58.29 -8.14
CA ALA A 10 58.29 57.00 -7.76
C ALA A 10 57.43 55.84 -8.28
N MET A 11 58.10 55.04 -9.11
CA MET A 11 57.66 53.83 -9.79
C MET A 11 57.70 52.67 -8.80
N GLY A 12 56.69 51.78 -8.79
CA GLY A 12 56.71 50.59 -7.94
C GLY A 12 55.50 49.71 -8.20
N GLY A 13 55.70 48.68 -9.03
CA GLY A 13 54.67 47.72 -9.41
C GLY A 13 54.17 46.91 -8.20
N LEU A 14 52.86 46.86 -8.05
CA LEU A 14 52.19 45.85 -7.24
C LEU A 14 51.58 44.83 -8.21
N ALA A 15 52.31 43.74 -8.39
CA ALA A 15 51.78 42.53 -9.00
C ALA A 15 50.61 42.03 -8.15
N ALA A 16 49.43 41.95 -8.75
CA ALA A 16 48.27 41.32 -8.15
C ALA A 16 48.51 39.81 -8.07
N CYS A 17 48.82 39.30 -6.88
CA CYS A 17 48.73 37.87 -6.59
C CYS A 17 47.27 37.51 -6.32
N GLN A 18 46.50 37.22 -7.36
CA GLN A 18 45.30 36.38 -7.21
C GLN A 18 45.75 34.91 -7.24
N PRO A 19 45.42 34.08 -6.24
CA PRO A 19 45.53 32.65 -6.39
C PRO A 19 44.46 32.21 -7.38
N ALA A 20 44.88 31.65 -8.51
CA ALA A 20 43.99 30.98 -9.42
C ALA A 20 43.41 29.75 -8.69
N GLU A 21 42.11 29.79 -8.38
CA GLU A 21 41.34 28.59 -8.04
C GLU A 21 41.47 27.61 -9.22
N GLN A 22 42.33 26.60 -9.05
CA GLN A 22 42.36 25.45 -9.93
C GLN A 22 41.09 24.65 -9.67
N GLU A 23 40.07 24.91 -10.47
CA GLU A 23 38.89 24.07 -10.56
C GLU A 23 39.36 22.67 -10.98
N ALA A 24 39.30 21.71 -10.06
CA ALA A 24 39.67 20.34 -10.35
C ALA A 24 38.81 19.83 -11.52
N PRO A 25 39.40 19.13 -12.52
CA PRO A 25 38.67 18.69 -13.69
C PRO A 25 37.53 17.76 -13.27
N ARG A 26 36.29 18.22 -13.42
CA ARG A 26 35.10 17.40 -13.22
C ARG A 26 35.01 16.39 -14.37
N VAL A 27 35.44 15.17 -14.11
CA VAL A 27 35.27 14.05 -15.03
C VAL A 27 33.77 13.68 -15.06
N ARG A 28 33.09 14.02 -16.16
CA ARG A 28 31.75 13.46 -16.42
C ARG A 28 31.93 12.04 -16.99
N LEU A 29 31.70 11.04 -16.15
CA LEU A 29 31.60 9.66 -16.59
C LEU A 29 30.26 9.49 -17.31
N SER A 30 30.29 9.36 -18.63
CA SER A 30 29.14 8.88 -19.39
C SER A 30 28.99 7.39 -19.16
N VAL A 31 28.11 7.01 -18.24
CA VAL A 31 27.72 5.61 -18.05
C VAL A 31 26.77 5.24 -19.19
N PRO A 32 27.10 4.25 -20.04
CA PRO A 32 26.16 3.78 -21.05
C PRO A 32 24.89 3.26 -20.37
N ALA A 33 23.73 3.60 -20.93
CA ALA A 33 22.45 3.10 -20.43
C ALA A 33 22.48 1.57 -20.36
N ALA A 34 22.05 1.01 -19.22
CA ALA A 34 22.03 -0.44 -19.04
C ALA A 34 21.21 -1.11 -20.16
N PRO A 35 21.69 -2.23 -20.73
CA PRO A 35 21.00 -2.93 -21.81
C PRO A 35 19.59 -3.33 -21.38
N ALA A 36 18.63 -3.31 -22.31
CA ALA A 36 17.21 -3.57 -22.01
C ALA A 36 16.95 -4.91 -21.28
N ILE A 37 17.88 -5.86 -21.38
CA ILE A 37 17.87 -7.18 -20.74
C ILE A 37 17.94 -7.09 -19.20
N THR A 38 18.41 -5.97 -18.63
CA THR A 38 18.46 -5.77 -17.16
C THR A 38 17.28 -4.97 -16.62
N ARG A 39 16.31 -4.56 -17.44
CA ARG A 39 15.05 -4.02 -16.91
C ARG A 39 14.20 -5.21 -16.46
N PRO A 40 13.68 -5.21 -15.22
CA PRO A 40 12.62 -6.12 -14.84
C PRO A 40 11.52 -5.99 -15.90
N ALA A 41 11.07 -7.11 -16.47
CA ALA A 41 9.84 -7.08 -17.24
C ALA A 41 8.74 -6.66 -16.27
N GLU A 42 8.21 -5.44 -16.43
CA GLU A 42 6.91 -5.10 -15.87
C GLU A 42 5.93 -6.04 -16.55
N ALA A 43 5.54 -7.10 -15.84
CA ALA A 43 4.41 -7.90 -16.25
C ALA A 43 3.23 -6.91 -16.31
N GLU A 44 2.65 -6.74 -17.49
CA GLU A 44 1.39 -6.02 -17.63
C GLU A 44 0.37 -6.80 -16.81
N GLU A 45 0.08 -6.35 -15.59
CA GLU A 45 -0.98 -6.91 -14.75
C GLU A 45 -2.30 -6.70 -15.49
N GLU A 46 -2.89 -7.80 -15.95
CA GLU A 46 -4.20 -7.79 -16.58
C GLU A 46 -5.24 -7.43 -15.51
N VAL A 47 -5.64 -6.16 -15.49
CA VAL A 47 -6.67 -5.66 -14.58
C VAL A 47 -8.01 -6.20 -15.05
N VAL A 48 -8.48 -7.26 -14.41
CA VAL A 48 -9.83 -7.78 -14.62
C VAL A 48 -10.83 -6.74 -14.12
N GLU A 49 -11.69 -6.22 -15.00
CA GLU A 49 -12.70 -5.25 -14.62
C GLU A 49 -13.72 -5.85 -13.63
N LEU A 50 -14.15 -5.04 -12.65
CA LEU A 50 -15.21 -5.42 -11.73
C LEU A 50 -16.52 -5.61 -12.50
N SER A 51 -17.22 -6.71 -12.22
CA SER A 51 -18.58 -6.92 -12.70
C SER A 51 -19.52 -5.81 -12.21
N GLN A 52 -20.62 -5.57 -12.94
CA GLN A 52 -21.61 -4.57 -12.53
C GLN A 52 -22.19 -4.87 -11.13
N ALA A 53 -22.43 -6.15 -10.82
CA ALA A 53 -22.98 -6.54 -9.53
C ALA A 53 -22.00 -6.27 -8.38
N ALA A 54 -20.70 -6.49 -8.58
CA ALA A 54 -19.67 -6.13 -7.61
C ALA A 54 -19.56 -4.61 -7.44
N GLN A 55 -19.62 -3.84 -8.53
CA GLN A 55 -19.66 -2.38 -8.47
C GLN A 55 -20.86 -1.86 -7.68
N ASP A 56 -22.05 -2.42 -7.93
CA ASP A 56 -23.28 -2.07 -7.20
C ASP A 56 -23.14 -2.38 -5.70
N LYS A 57 -22.52 -3.51 -5.35
CA LYS A 57 -22.23 -3.85 -3.96
C LYS A 57 -21.27 -2.85 -3.31
N ILE A 58 -20.20 -2.48 -4.00
CA ILE A 58 -19.24 -1.47 -3.53
C ILE A 58 -19.94 -0.13 -3.30
N MET A 59 -20.82 0.29 -4.21
CA MET A 59 -21.61 1.52 -4.03
C MET A 59 -22.50 1.44 -2.79
N ALA A 60 -23.18 0.31 -2.56
CA ALA A 60 -24.00 0.12 -1.36
C ALA A 60 -23.15 0.19 -0.07
N ILE A 61 -21.96 -0.41 -0.07
CA ILE A 61 -21.01 -0.30 1.05
C ILE A 61 -20.59 1.16 1.24
N ARG A 62 -20.18 1.85 0.17
CA ARG A 62 -19.77 3.27 0.21
C ARG A 62 -20.88 4.18 0.74
N GLU A 63 -22.14 3.92 0.42
CA GLU A 63 -23.27 4.69 0.99
C GLU A 63 -23.37 4.51 2.51
N VAL A 64 -23.13 3.29 3.02
CA VAL A 64 -23.08 3.03 4.46
C VAL A 64 -21.90 3.75 5.12
N LEU A 65 -20.72 3.70 4.48
CA LEU A 65 -19.49 4.35 4.96
C LEU A 65 -19.64 5.88 5.02
N ALA A 66 -20.23 6.50 3.99
CA ALA A 66 -20.48 7.95 3.94
C ALA A 66 -21.40 8.44 5.08
N ARG A 67 -22.25 7.56 5.61
CA ARG A 67 -23.14 7.85 6.74
C ARG A 67 -22.50 7.56 8.10
N ASN A 68 -21.27 7.03 8.11
CA ASN A 68 -20.49 6.63 9.29
C ASN A 68 -21.33 5.83 10.31
N SER A 69 -22.05 4.81 9.83
CA SER A 69 -23.06 4.11 10.64
C SER A 69 -22.79 2.62 10.74
N LEU A 70 -22.26 2.19 11.89
CA LEU A 70 -22.01 0.79 12.17
C LEU A 70 -23.29 -0.06 12.15
N THR A 71 -24.40 0.48 12.63
CA THR A 71 -25.71 -0.22 12.57
C THR A 71 -26.13 -0.53 11.14
N ARG A 72 -25.87 0.37 10.19
CA ARG A 72 -26.16 0.13 8.77
C ARG A 72 -25.20 -0.89 8.17
N LEU A 73 -23.93 -0.87 8.57
CA LEU A 73 -22.96 -1.89 8.14
C LEU A 73 -23.38 -3.28 8.61
N VAL A 74 -23.77 -3.42 9.87
CA VAL A 74 -24.27 -4.68 10.44
C VAL A 74 -25.51 -5.15 9.69
N ARG A 75 -26.44 -4.24 9.35
CA ARG A 75 -27.63 -4.61 8.56
C ARG A 75 -27.26 -5.08 7.15
N LEU A 76 -26.30 -4.43 6.52
CA LEU A 76 -25.82 -4.80 5.19
C LEU A 76 -25.18 -6.20 5.20
N ALA A 77 -24.33 -6.46 6.18
CA ALA A 77 -23.72 -7.78 6.40
C ALA A 77 -24.76 -8.86 6.69
N ASN A 78 -25.71 -8.61 7.61
CA ASN A 78 -26.78 -9.55 7.93
C ASN A 78 -27.74 -9.84 6.76
N ALA A 79 -27.77 -8.99 5.74
CA ALA A 79 -28.55 -9.25 4.54
C ALA A 79 -27.90 -10.30 3.63
N GLU A 80 -26.62 -10.63 3.86
CA GLU A 80 -25.83 -11.64 3.15
C GLU A 80 -25.69 -12.89 4.03
N PRO A 81 -26.44 -13.97 3.77
CA PRO A 81 -26.50 -15.12 4.68
C PRO A 81 -25.17 -15.82 4.94
N ALA A 82 -24.23 -15.73 3.98
CA ALA A 82 -22.93 -16.38 4.04
C ALA A 82 -21.79 -15.41 4.40
N PHE A 83 -22.10 -14.17 4.77
CA PHE A 83 -21.07 -13.18 5.06
C PHE A 83 -20.34 -13.46 6.37
N VAL A 84 -19.01 -13.30 6.34
CA VAL A 84 -18.13 -13.55 7.49
C VAL A 84 -17.42 -12.27 7.94
N SER A 85 -17.53 -11.93 9.23
CA SER A 85 -16.80 -10.81 9.84
C SER A 85 -15.68 -11.22 10.79
N ASN A 86 -15.69 -12.49 11.21
CA ASN A 86 -14.72 -13.10 12.14
C ASN A 86 -14.83 -14.62 12.02
N PHE A 87 -13.79 -15.32 12.44
CA PHE A 87 -13.78 -16.79 12.42
C PHE A 87 -14.28 -17.42 13.74
N ALA A 88 -14.44 -16.62 14.79
CA ALA A 88 -14.95 -17.04 16.09
C ALA A 88 -16.47 -17.31 16.12
N GLY A 89 -17.21 -17.01 15.05
CA GLY A 89 -18.66 -17.19 14.96
C GLY A 89 -19.48 -16.15 15.75
N GLU A 90 -18.84 -15.09 16.22
CA GLU A 90 -19.50 -14.00 16.96
C GLU A 90 -20.31 -13.13 15.99
N SER A 91 -21.39 -12.52 16.51
CA SER A 91 -22.21 -11.61 15.71
C SER A 91 -21.40 -10.43 15.16
N HIS A 92 -21.68 -10.01 13.91
CA HIS A 92 -20.96 -8.90 13.26
C HIS A 92 -20.98 -7.61 14.10
N ARG A 93 -22.08 -7.38 14.82
CA ARG A 93 -22.22 -6.24 15.72
C ARG A 93 -21.23 -6.30 16.88
N VAL A 94 -21.17 -7.41 17.59
CA VAL A 94 -20.30 -7.57 18.76
C VAL A 94 -18.84 -7.49 18.32
N GLN A 95 -18.48 -8.17 17.23
CA GLN A 95 -17.12 -8.11 16.68
C GLN A 95 -16.69 -6.68 16.36
N TRP A 96 -17.47 -5.96 15.55
CA TRP A 96 -17.07 -4.61 15.14
C TRP A 96 -17.16 -3.57 16.26
N ASP A 97 -18.08 -3.73 17.22
CA ASP A 97 -18.09 -2.92 18.44
C ASP A 97 -16.84 -3.19 19.30
N LEU A 98 -16.38 -4.44 19.38
CA LEU A 98 -15.14 -4.80 20.09
C LEU A 98 -13.94 -4.14 19.42
N LEU A 99 -13.79 -4.27 18.10
CA LEU A 99 -12.71 -3.64 17.35
C LEU A 99 -12.65 -2.12 17.59
N ARG A 100 -13.80 -1.44 17.58
CA ARG A 100 -13.84 0.01 17.86
C ARG A 100 -13.37 0.36 19.27
N ARG A 101 -13.68 -0.48 20.25
CA ARG A 101 -13.29 -0.26 21.64
C ARG A 101 -11.80 -0.52 21.86
N THR A 102 -11.19 -1.38 21.06
CA THR A 102 -9.74 -1.63 21.07
C THR A 102 -8.95 -0.65 20.19
N GLY A 103 -9.63 0.33 19.57
CA GLY A 103 -9.00 1.41 18.80
C GLY A 103 -8.96 1.19 17.30
N PHE A 104 -9.52 0.10 16.80
CA PHE A 104 -9.64 -0.18 15.37
C PHE A 104 -10.99 0.31 14.83
N ASP A 105 -10.99 1.23 13.86
CA ASP A 105 -12.23 1.69 13.21
C ASP A 105 -12.54 0.85 11.95
N PRO A 106 -13.53 -0.06 12.00
CA PRO A 106 -13.87 -0.91 10.87
C PRO A 106 -14.45 -0.14 9.69
N LEU A 107 -15.10 1.01 9.91
CA LEU A 107 -15.67 1.81 8.82
C LEU A 107 -14.56 2.52 8.05
N ALA A 108 -13.64 3.18 8.77
CA ALA A 108 -12.48 3.81 8.17
C ALA A 108 -11.61 2.78 7.43
N ARG A 109 -11.34 1.63 8.05
CA ARG A 109 -10.50 0.61 7.42
C ARG A 109 -11.14 -0.02 6.19
N LEU A 110 -12.45 -0.27 6.20
CA LEU A 110 -13.16 -0.76 5.02
C LEU A 110 -13.14 0.26 3.88
N GLN A 111 -13.22 1.56 4.20
CA GLN A 111 -13.06 2.63 3.21
C GLN A 111 -11.66 2.60 2.59
N ASP A 112 -10.62 2.58 3.43
CA ASP A 112 -9.22 2.54 2.96
C ASP A 112 -8.94 1.35 2.05
N LEU A 113 -9.52 0.18 2.38
CA LEU A 113 -9.41 -1.01 1.53
C LEU A 113 -10.05 -0.78 0.16
N LEU A 114 -11.29 -0.29 0.12
CA LEU A 114 -12.05 -0.11 -1.12
C LEU A 114 -11.56 1.05 -2.00
N ASP A 115 -10.74 1.95 -1.46
CA ASP A 115 -10.02 2.98 -2.21
C ASP A 115 -8.66 2.46 -2.74
N GLY A 116 -8.21 1.31 -2.24
CA GLY A 116 -7.03 0.60 -2.70
C GLY A 116 -7.28 -0.32 -3.91
N PRO A 117 -6.20 -0.90 -4.45
CA PRO A 117 -6.29 -1.88 -5.52
C PRO A 117 -6.88 -3.20 -5.03
N TYR A 118 -7.59 -3.88 -5.93
CA TYR A 118 -8.06 -5.24 -5.73
C TYR A 118 -7.30 -6.22 -6.61
N GLY A 119 -7.33 -7.47 -6.18
CA GLY A 119 -6.86 -8.60 -6.94
C GLY A 119 -8.02 -9.55 -7.21
N THR A 120 -7.81 -10.47 -8.14
CA THR A 120 -8.79 -11.49 -8.49
C THR A 120 -8.29 -12.87 -8.13
N ARG A 121 -9.15 -13.67 -7.50
CA ARG A 121 -8.90 -15.08 -7.23
C ARG A 121 -10.05 -15.92 -7.77
N GLN A 122 -9.73 -17.00 -8.47
CA GLN A 122 -10.71 -18.01 -8.87
C GLN A 122 -10.90 -19.01 -7.74
N VAL A 123 -12.14 -19.18 -7.28
CA VAL A 123 -12.52 -20.15 -6.25
C VAL A 123 -13.60 -21.06 -6.81
N GLY A 124 -13.20 -22.26 -7.24
CA GLY A 124 -14.09 -23.14 -8.00
C GLY A 124 -14.42 -22.53 -9.37
N GLU A 125 -15.70 -22.26 -9.60
CA GLU A 125 -16.21 -21.61 -10.83
C GLU A 125 -16.53 -20.12 -10.62
N GLU A 126 -16.24 -19.56 -9.43
CA GLU A 126 -16.53 -18.17 -9.09
C GLU A 126 -15.27 -17.29 -9.08
N THR A 127 -15.37 -16.11 -9.69
CA THR A 127 -14.35 -15.06 -9.56
C THR A 127 -14.60 -14.24 -8.31
N TRP A 128 -13.60 -14.10 -7.45
CA TRP A 128 -13.64 -13.25 -6.26
C TRP A 128 -12.73 -12.04 -6.41
N TYR A 129 -13.28 -10.86 -6.14
CA TYR A 129 -12.53 -9.60 -6.04
C TYR A 129 -12.13 -9.37 -4.59
N ILE A 130 -10.83 -9.26 -4.32
CA ILE A 130 -10.29 -9.23 -2.95
C ILE A 130 -9.47 -7.95 -2.77
N TRP A 131 -9.73 -7.25 -1.66
CA TRP A 131 -8.96 -6.09 -1.22
C TRP A 131 -8.20 -6.40 0.06
N PRO A 132 -6.91 -6.01 0.17
CA PRO A 132 -6.10 -5.46 -0.92
C PRO A 132 -5.74 -6.53 -1.96
N ASP A 133 -5.27 -6.11 -3.12
CA ASP A 133 -4.73 -6.97 -4.18
C ASP A 133 -3.77 -8.06 -3.69
N LEU A 134 -2.87 -7.73 -2.77
CA LEU A 134 -1.94 -8.68 -2.18
C LEU A 134 -2.63 -9.83 -1.41
N ALA A 135 -3.84 -9.62 -0.90
CA ALA A 135 -4.61 -10.68 -0.24
C ALA A 135 -5.22 -11.69 -1.23
N ALA A 136 -5.28 -11.35 -2.52
CA ALA A 136 -5.69 -12.26 -3.58
C ALA A 136 -4.58 -13.24 -3.98
N LEU A 137 -3.32 -12.95 -3.63
CA LEU A 137 -2.17 -13.79 -3.98
C LEU A 137 -2.12 -15.07 -3.14
N ASP A 138 -1.64 -16.14 -3.75
CA ASP A 138 -1.36 -17.39 -3.04
C ASP A 138 -0.13 -17.23 -2.12
N PRO A 139 -0.05 -17.99 -1.02
CA PRO A 139 1.03 -17.86 -0.04
C PRO A 139 2.44 -17.96 -0.66
N GLU A 140 2.61 -18.76 -1.71
CA GLU A 140 3.89 -18.90 -2.42
C GLU A 140 4.30 -17.63 -3.19
N LEU A 141 3.32 -16.92 -3.76
CA LEU A 141 3.52 -15.68 -4.51
C LEU A 141 3.59 -14.44 -3.62
N LEU A 142 2.99 -14.52 -2.44
CA LEU A 142 3.00 -13.45 -1.44
C LEU A 142 4.37 -13.29 -0.75
N ARG A 143 5.28 -14.27 -0.91
CA ARG A 143 6.62 -14.23 -0.32
C ARG A 143 7.38 -12.97 -0.75
N PRO A 144 8.03 -12.24 0.18
CA PRO A 144 8.72 -10.98 -0.13
C PRO A 144 9.74 -11.09 -1.28
N GLU A 145 10.40 -12.23 -1.45
CA GLU A 145 11.39 -12.45 -2.50
C GLU A 145 10.77 -12.51 -3.90
N ARG A 146 9.47 -12.82 -4.00
CA ARG A 146 8.70 -12.89 -5.25
C ARG A 146 8.06 -11.56 -5.62
N LEU A 147 7.87 -10.69 -4.64
CA LEU A 147 7.23 -9.40 -4.83
C LEU A 147 8.20 -8.34 -5.38
N SER A 148 7.63 -7.38 -6.09
CA SER A 148 8.34 -6.17 -6.51
C SER A 148 8.81 -5.36 -5.30
N PHE A 149 9.76 -4.44 -5.48
CA PHE A 149 10.19 -3.56 -4.39
C PHE A 149 9.03 -2.72 -3.84
N ARG A 150 8.14 -2.25 -4.73
CA ARG A 150 6.94 -1.47 -4.36
C ARG A 150 5.98 -2.31 -3.54
N ASP A 151 5.67 -3.52 -4.00
CA ASP A 151 4.71 -4.40 -3.32
C ASP A 151 5.23 -4.90 -1.98
N ARG A 152 6.54 -5.14 -1.85
CA ARG A 152 7.16 -5.43 -0.55
C ARG A 152 6.98 -4.30 0.45
N ALA A 153 7.18 -3.05 0.02
CA ALA A 153 7.01 -1.89 0.90
C ALA A 153 5.54 -1.76 1.34
N ARG A 154 4.61 -1.87 0.38
CA ARG A 154 3.17 -1.85 0.65
C ARG A 154 2.72 -3.00 1.55
N LEU A 155 3.24 -4.22 1.33
CA LEU A 155 2.95 -5.37 2.16
C LEU A 155 3.37 -5.10 3.61
N ARG A 156 4.58 -4.58 3.83
CA ARG A 156 5.06 -4.21 5.18
C ARG A 156 4.14 -3.18 5.85
N GLU A 157 3.68 -2.17 5.11
CA GLU A 157 2.73 -1.17 5.64
C GLU A 157 1.38 -1.77 6.01
N LEU A 158 0.91 -2.76 5.25
CA LEU A 158 -0.38 -3.40 5.44
C LEU A 158 -0.41 -4.39 6.60
N VAL A 159 0.65 -5.18 6.78
CA VAL A 159 0.67 -6.31 7.73
C VAL A 159 1.69 -6.16 8.87
N GLY A 160 2.58 -5.17 8.80
CA GLY A 160 3.64 -4.97 9.78
C GLY A 160 4.72 -6.06 9.76
N ASP A 161 5.70 -5.94 10.66
CA ASP A 161 6.81 -6.88 10.72
C ASP A 161 6.38 -8.28 11.20
N GLU A 162 5.39 -8.37 12.08
CA GLU A 162 4.84 -9.66 12.53
C GLU A 162 4.11 -10.39 11.40
N GLY A 163 3.28 -9.68 10.63
CA GLY A 163 2.60 -10.27 9.47
C GLY A 163 3.60 -10.75 8.42
N LEU A 164 4.72 -10.04 8.25
CA LEU A 164 5.80 -10.51 7.36
C LEU A 164 6.44 -11.81 7.84
N SER A 165 6.62 -11.99 9.15
CA SER A 165 7.10 -13.26 9.71
C SER A 165 6.14 -14.42 9.41
N LYS A 166 4.82 -14.20 9.60
CA LYS A 166 3.78 -15.19 9.27
C LYS A 166 3.81 -15.60 7.78
N ILE A 167 3.97 -14.63 6.88
CA ILE A 167 4.10 -14.88 5.43
C ILE A 167 5.39 -15.66 5.13
N ALA A 168 6.50 -15.36 5.81
CA ALA A 168 7.75 -16.09 5.64
C ALA A 168 7.65 -17.57 6.08
N GLU A 169 6.80 -17.85 7.07
CA GLU A 169 6.45 -19.22 7.51
C GLU A 169 5.51 -19.95 6.53
N GLY A 170 5.07 -19.27 5.47
CA GLY A 170 4.20 -19.83 4.44
C GLY A 170 2.70 -19.67 4.74
N GLN A 171 2.33 -18.86 5.72
CA GLN A 171 0.93 -18.51 5.96
C GLN A 171 0.41 -17.59 4.84
N GLY A 172 -0.92 -17.56 4.69
CA GLY A 172 -1.61 -16.61 3.81
C GLY A 172 -1.47 -15.17 4.30
N TYR A 173 -2.15 -14.25 3.62
CA TYR A 173 -2.14 -12.83 3.97
C TYR A 173 -2.78 -12.61 5.36
N PRO A 174 -2.02 -12.17 6.40
CA PRO A 174 -2.49 -12.12 7.79
C PRO A 174 -3.13 -10.78 8.17
N GLY A 175 -3.48 -9.95 7.18
CA GLY A 175 -3.99 -8.60 7.39
C GLY A 175 -5.50 -8.48 7.18
N VAL A 176 -6.00 -7.27 7.44
CA VAL A 176 -7.39 -6.90 7.17
C VAL A 176 -7.68 -7.03 5.67
N ARG A 177 -8.79 -7.71 5.34
CA ARG A 177 -9.19 -7.95 3.96
C ARG A 177 -10.70 -8.04 3.81
N THR A 178 -11.18 -7.73 2.62
CA THR A 178 -12.59 -7.90 2.23
C THR A 178 -12.68 -8.54 0.86
N ALA A 179 -13.75 -9.30 0.60
CA ALA A 179 -13.98 -9.88 -0.72
C ALA A 179 -15.43 -9.77 -1.17
N ILE A 180 -15.61 -9.55 -2.47
CA ILE A 180 -16.89 -9.48 -3.15
C ILE A 180 -16.81 -10.44 -4.34
N ALA A 181 -17.80 -11.34 -4.46
CA ALA A 181 -17.89 -12.25 -5.60
C ALA A 181 -18.32 -11.52 -6.88
N GLU A 182 -18.09 -12.16 -8.02
CA GLU A 182 -18.51 -11.66 -9.34
C GLU A 182 -20.02 -11.39 -9.44
N ASP A 183 -20.84 -12.16 -8.72
CA ASP A 183 -22.29 -11.97 -8.67
C ASP A 183 -22.75 -10.84 -7.72
N GLY A 184 -21.81 -10.14 -7.07
CA GLY A 184 -22.06 -9.04 -6.16
C GLY A 184 -22.31 -9.45 -4.70
N ARG A 185 -22.24 -10.74 -4.34
CA ARG A 185 -22.29 -11.15 -2.92
C ARG A 185 -21.09 -10.60 -2.16
N TRP A 186 -21.34 -9.99 -1.00
CA TRP A 186 -20.27 -9.62 -0.09
C TRP A 186 -19.91 -10.84 0.76
N LEU A 187 -18.69 -11.34 0.62
CA LEU A 187 -18.29 -12.63 1.18
C LEU A 187 -17.74 -12.49 2.58
N TYR A 188 -16.81 -11.55 2.78
CA TYR A 188 -16.23 -11.32 4.09
C TYR A 188 -15.65 -9.92 4.22
N PHE A 189 -15.52 -9.48 5.47
CA PHE A 189 -14.64 -8.38 5.88
C PHE A 189 -14.07 -8.72 7.25
N VAL A 190 -12.84 -9.21 7.24
CA VAL A 190 -12.18 -9.82 8.41
C VAL A 190 -10.97 -9.02 8.82
N HIS A 191 -10.73 -9.06 10.12
CA HIS A 191 -9.53 -8.57 10.77
C HIS A 191 -8.92 -9.75 11.53
N GLU A 192 -7.92 -10.41 10.95
CA GLU A 192 -7.14 -11.40 11.69
C GLU A 192 -6.29 -10.67 12.74
N SER A 193 -6.71 -10.77 14.00
CA SER A 193 -5.87 -10.46 15.16
C SER A 193 -5.29 -11.76 15.73
N GLU A 194 -4.15 -11.64 16.41
CA GLU A 194 -3.29 -12.68 16.99
C GLU A 194 -4.01 -13.90 17.61
N ASP A 195 -5.22 -13.71 18.16
CA ASP A 195 -5.97 -14.74 18.90
C ASP A 195 -6.74 -15.76 18.03
N GLU A 196 -6.97 -15.49 16.74
CA GLU A 196 -7.83 -16.37 15.91
C GLU A 196 -7.09 -17.58 15.31
N THR A 197 -5.77 -17.64 15.45
CA THR A 197 -4.91 -18.71 14.89
C THR A 197 -4.68 -19.91 15.81
N GLN A 198 -5.24 -19.93 17.02
CA GLN A 198 -5.24 -21.14 17.85
C GLN A 198 -6.32 -22.09 17.35
N GLU A 199 -5.94 -23.06 16.51
CA GLU A 199 -6.75 -24.25 16.28
C GLU A 199 -7.08 -24.90 17.65
N PRO A 200 -8.34 -25.29 17.91
CA PRO A 200 -8.64 -26.10 19.06
C PRO A 200 -7.99 -27.49 18.86
N GLU A 201 -7.11 -27.87 19.79
CA GLU A 201 -6.56 -29.24 19.91
C GLU A 201 -7.65 -30.30 20.08
#